data_AF-A0A165YUS6-F1
#
_entry.id   AF-A0A165YUS6-F1
#
_cell.length_a   1.000
_cell.length_b   1.000
_cell.length_c   1.000
_cell.angle_alpha   90.00
_cell.angle_beta   90.00
_cell.angle_gamma   90.00
#
_symmetry.space_group_name_H-M   'P 1'
#
loop_
_entity.id
_entity.type
_entity.pdbx_description
1 polymer ?
#
loop_
_entity_poly.entity_id
_entity_poly.type
_entity_poly.pdbx_seq_one_letter_code
_entity_poly.pdbx_strand_id
1 'polypeptide(L)'
;MNELGFVHQHCIFHLYKNILEVMQSEINKTVENYKQELKIKHSELSDYKIKKLIKDKKICLEQEIKEYLELFYELFNQQNFKKAIRYIDLLKNELKGFPKLLSEYLNKNFFPEYRKFLKFLENPFKGKLEGTNNKLENYLGNTLDKHTKRIYRTPEGMFAYIMSRKNGWIENRNQDLTN
;
A
#
# COMPACT_ATOMS: atom_id res chain seq x y z
N MET A 1 -11.34 -15.46 -8.80
CA MET A 1 -11.86 -15.21 -7.42
C MET A 1 -13.27 -14.60 -7.41
N ASN A 2 -14.15 -14.92 -8.38
CA ASN A 2 -15.52 -14.38 -8.41
C ASN A 2 -16.58 -15.34 -7.83
N GLU A 3 -16.18 -16.49 -7.28
CA GLU A 3 -17.11 -17.61 -7.02
C GLU A 3 -17.53 -17.80 -5.56
N LEU A 4 -17.09 -16.95 -4.63
CA LEU A 4 -17.42 -17.13 -3.20
C LEU A 4 -18.59 -16.25 -2.71
N GLY A 5 -19.21 -15.42 -3.57
CA GLY A 5 -20.36 -14.58 -3.20
C GLY A 5 -20.10 -13.46 -2.18
N PHE A 6 -18.92 -13.42 -1.55
CA PHE A 6 -18.54 -12.39 -0.60
C PHE A 6 -17.96 -11.17 -1.28
N VAL A 7 -18.46 -10.00 -0.89
CA VAL A 7 -17.99 -8.72 -1.38
C VAL A 7 -16.72 -8.33 -0.64
N HIS A 8 -15.57 -8.48 -1.30
CA HIS A 8 -14.28 -8.05 -0.76
C HIS A 8 -14.02 -6.55 -1.01
N GLN A 9 -13.65 -5.83 0.04
CA GLN A 9 -13.14 -4.46 0.02
C GLN A 9 -11.61 -4.51 0.11
N HIS A 10 -10.93 -3.83 -0.81
CA HIS A 10 -9.48 -3.69 -0.73
C HIS A 10 -9.10 -2.70 0.36
N CYS A 11 -8.02 -2.98 1.08
CA CYS A 11 -7.58 -2.13 2.17
C CYS A 11 -6.94 -0.83 1.64
N ILE A 12 -7.48 0.30 2.06
CA ILE A 12 -6.95 1.64 1.75
C ILE A 12 -5.56 1.85 2.35
N PHE A 13 -5.28 1.33 3.55
CA PHE A 13 -3.96 1.44 4.17
C PHE A 13 -2.85 0.79 3.31
N HIS A 14 -3.11 -0.39 2.76
CA HIS A 14 -2.18 -1.04 1.85
C HIS A 14 -2.00 -0.30 0.54
N LEU A 15 -3.07 0.28 0.00
CA LEU A 15 -2.97 1.15 -1.17
C LEU A 15 -2.00 2.32 -0.89
N TYR A 16 -2.15 2.98 0.25
CA TYR A 16 -1.28 4.11 0.62
C TYR A 16 0.16 3.67 0.78
N LYS A 17 0.39 2.57 1.49
CA LYS A 17 1.73 2.00 1.67
C LYS A 17 2.39 1.67 0.32
N ASN A 18 1.67 1.02 -0.58
CA ASN A 18 2.20 0.64 -1.89
C ASN A 18 2.54 1.87 -2.74
N ILE A 19 1.67 2.90 -2.73
CA ILE A 19 1.96 4.15 -3.45
C ILE A 19 3.23 4.80 -2.89
N LEU A 20 3.34 4.94 -1.57
CA LEU A 20 4.50 5.55 -0.93
C LEU A 20 5.80 4.80 -1.23
N GLU A 21 5.80 3.47 -1.16
CA GLU A 21 6.97 2.65 -1.48
C GLU A 21 7.43 2.84 -2.94
N VAL A 22 6.49 2.84 -3.88
CA VAL A 22 6.81 3.06 -5.30
C VAL A 22 7.32 4.49 -5.54
N MET A 23 6.64 5.50 -4.98
CA MET A 23 7.08 6.90 -5.12
C MET A 23 8.47 7.12 -4.53
N GLN A 24 8.78 6.55 -3.36
CA GLN A 24 10.10 6.66 -2.75
C GLN A 24 11.19 6.02 -3.62
N SER A 25 10.90 4.86 -4.22
CA SER A 25 11.83 4.20 -5.15
C SER A 25 12.15 5.11 -6.34
N GLU A 26 11.14 5.71 -6.95
CA GLU A 26 11.31 6.59 -8.11
C GLU A 26 11.99 7.92 -7.76
N ILE A 27 11.70 8.50 -6.59
CA ILE A 27 12.42 9.67 -6.07
C ILE A 27 13.91 9.35 -5.95
N ASN A 28 14.25 8.21 -5.35
CA ASN A 28 15.65 7.83 -5.14
C ASN A 28 16.38 7.65 -6.49
N LYS A 29 15.74 7.04 -7.50
CA LYS A 29 16.29 6.93 -8.86
C LYS A 29 16.51 8.31 -9.49
N THR A 30 15.52 9.19 -9.40
CA THR A 30 15.59 10.55 -9.95
C THR A 30 16.72 11.36 -9.32
N VAL A 31 16.88 11.25 -7.99
CA VAL A 31 17.93 11.93 -7.23
C VAL A 31 19.33 11.40 -7.57
N GLU A 32 19.47 10.09 -7.80
CA GLU A 32 20.75 9.52 -8.22
C GLU A 32 21.11 9.95 -9.65
N ASN A 33 20.15 9.97 -10.58
CA ASN A 33 20.38 10.49 -11.95
C ASN A 33 20.81 11.96 -11.92
N TYR A 34 20.13 12.78 -11.12
CA TYR A 34 20.47 14.20 -10.94
C TYR A 34 21.88 14.40 -10.39
N LYS A 35 22.31 13.56 -9.43
CA LYS A 35 23.68 13.56 -8.90
C LYS A 35 24.71 13.25 -9.98
N GLN A 36 24.46 12.26 -10.84
CA GLN A 36 25.36 11.92 -11.94
C GLN A 36 25.48 13.07 -12.94
N GLU A 37 24.35 13.70 -13.29
CA GLU A 37 24.35 14.88 -14.16
C GLU A 37 25.13 16.05 -13.58
N LEU A 38 24.96 16.35 -12.28
CA LEU A 38 25.72 17.41 -11.61
C LEU A 38 27.22 17.14 -11.66
N LYS A 39 27.66 15.90 -11.44
CA LYS A 39 29.09 15.55 -11.49
C LYS A 39 29.69 15.73 -12.89
N ILE A 40 28.90 15.48 -13.94
CA ILE A 40 29.34 15.62 -15.33
C ILE A 40 29.37 17.10 -15.76
N LYS A 41 28.28 17.83 -15.50
CA LYS A 41 28.10 19.21 -15.98
C LYS A 41 28.82 20.25 -15.12
N HIS A 42 29.05 19.94 -13.85
CA HIS A 42 29.59 20.85 -12.84
C HIS A 42 30.71 20.19 -12.03
N SER A 43 31.74 19.72 -12.74
CA SER A 43 32.92 19.06 -12.14
C SER A 43 33.66 19.92 -11.10
N GLU A 44 33.47 21.23 -11.14
CA GLU A 44 34.03 22.23 -10.24
C GLU A 44 33.34 22.29 -8.86
N LEU A 45 32.14 21.70 -8.73
CA LEU A 45 31.42 21.71 -7.47
C LEU A 45 32.05 20.76 -6.46
N SER A 46 32.21 21.24 -5.23
CA SER A 46 32.63 20.37 -4.12
C SER A 46 31.55 19.33 -3.79
N ASP A 47 31.99 18.17 -3.29
CA ASP A 47 31.09 17.11 -2.85
C ASP A 47 30.05 17.59 -1.83
N TYR A 48 30.42 18.54 -0.96
CA TYR A 48 29.51 19.15 -0.01
C TYR A 48 28.36 19.91 -0.70
N LYS A 49 28.67 20.73 -1.72
CA LYS A 49 27.65 21.47 -2.48
C LYS A 49 26.74 20.50 -3.24
N ILE A 50 27.31 19.47 -3.88
CA ILE A 50 26.55 18.43 -4.58
C ILE A 50 25.59 17.74 -3.61
N LYS A 51 26.07 17.32 -2.43
CA LYS A 51 25.23 16.66 -1.40
C LYS A 51 24.07 17.55 -0.95
N LYS A 52 24.30 18.86 -0.80
CA LYS A 52 23.25 19.82 -0.45
C LYS A 52 22.18 19.92 -1.54
N LEU A 53 22.59 20.11 -2.80
CA LEU A 53 21.67 20.19 -3.95
C LEU A 53 20.81 18.94 -4.11
N ILE A 54 21.40 17.77 -3.92
CA ILE A 54 20.71 16.47 -3.96
C ILE A 54 19.66 16.37 -2.85
N LYS A 55 20.02 16.77 -1.63
CA LYS A 55 19.10 16.79 -0.49
C LYS A 55 17.92 17.71 -0.75
N ASP A 56 18.19 18.92 -1.24
CA ASP A 56 17.15 19.92 -1.52
C ASP A 56 16.23 19.44 -2.65
N LYS A 57 16.79 18.84 -3.71
CA LYS A 57 16.01 18.22 -4.80
C LYS A 57 15.10 17.10 -4.28
N LYS A 58 15.63 16.23 -3.42
CA LYS A 58 14.85 15.13 -2.81
C LYS A 58 13.67 15.67 -2.01
N ILE A 59 13.90 16.64 -1.13
CA ILE A 59 12.86 17.27 -0.32
C ILE A 59 11.78 17.90 -1.20
N CYS A 60 12.18 18.60 -2.26
CA CYS A 60 11.25 19.25 -3.17
C CYS A 60 10.34 18.23 -3.88
N LEU A 61 10.90 17.11 -4.35
CA LEU A 61 10.12 16.03 -4.97
C LEU A 61 9.18 15.34 -3.97
N GLU A 62 9.65 15.08 -2.75
CA GLU A 62 8.83 14.48 -1.69
C GLU A 62 7.64 15.38 -1.32
N GLN A 63 7.87 16.69 -1.22
CA GLN A 63 6.83 17.67 -0.93
C GLN A 63 5.80 17.77 -2.06
N GLU A 64 6.25 17.84 -3.31
CA GLU A 64 5.38 17.87 -4.49
C GLU A 64 4.47 16.63 -4.51
N ILE A 65 5.04 15.42 -4.40
CA ILE A 65 4.25 14.18 -4.39
C ILE A 65 3.25 14.16 -3.23
N LYS A 66 3.66 14.61 -2.04
CA LYS A 66 2.79 14.62 -0.86
C LYS A 66 1.52 15.45 -1.08
N GLU A 67 1.63 16.64 -1.66
CA GLU A 67 0.48 17.53 -1.92
C GLU A 67 -0.55 16.86 -2.85
N TYR A 68 -0.08 16.21 -3.91
CA TYR A 68 -0.97 15.47 -4.82
C TYR A 68 -1.55 14.20 -4.19
N LEU A 69 -0.82 13.54 -3.29
CA LEU A 69 -1.36 12.40 -2.54
C LEU A 69 -2.46 12.82 -1.56
N GLU A 70 -2.33 13.97 -0.92
CA GLU A 70 -3.38 14.51 -0.04
C GLU A 70 -4.68 14.74 -0.81
N LEU A 71 -4.60 15.35 -2.01
CA LEU A 71 -5.74 15.47 -2.92
C LEU A 71 -6.32 14.10 -3.27
N PHE A 72 -5.47 13.14 -3.64
CA PHE A 72 -5.94 11.79 -3.95
C PHE A 72 -6.65 11.14 -2.74
N TYR A 73 -6.15 11.31 -1.52
CA TYR A 73 -6.70 10.70 -0.31
C TYR A 73 -8.06 11.26 0.10
N GLU A 74 -8.40 12.49 -0.30
CA GLU A 74 -9.74 13.05 -0.11
C GLU A 74 -10.85 12.23 -0.78
N LEU A 75 -10.51 11.37 -1.76
CA LEU A 75 -11.44 10.39 -2.31
C LEU A 75 -12.05 9.48 -1.25
N PHE A 76 -11.27 9.08 -0.25
CA PHE A 76 -11.70 8.13 0.75
C PHE A 76 -12.45 8.77 1.91
N ASN A 77 -12.44 10.10 1.99
CA ASN A 77 -13.22 10.91 2.94
C ASN A 77 -14.63 11.25 2.42
N GLN A 78 -14.97 10.84 1.20
CA GLN A 78 -16.26 11.17 0.60
C GLN A 78 -17.43 10.51 1.36
N GLN A 79 -18.51 11.27 1.55
CA GLN A 79 -19.63 10.85 2.41
C GLN A 79 -20.42 9.64 1.89
N ASN A 80 -20.41 9.42 0.58
CA ASN A 80 -21.15 8.35 -0.08
C ASN A 80 -20.53 8.01 -1.43
N PHE A 81 -20.89 6.82 -1.94
CA PHE A 81 -20.36 6.29 -3.19
C PHE A 81 -20.55 7.23 -4.38
N LYS A 82 -21.72 7.88 -4.50
CA LYS A 82 -22.02 8.80 -5.61
C LYS A 82 -21.06 10.00 -5.62
N LYS A 83 -20.76 10.58 -4.45
CA LYS A 83 -19.76 11.65 -4.33
C LYS A 83 -18.36 11.15 -4.66
N ALA A 84 -17.99 9.95 -4.21
CA ALA A 84 -16.70 9.35 -4.53
C ALA A 84 -16.49 9.11 -6.03
N ILE A 85 -17.52 8.64 -6.75
CA ILE A 85 -17.45 8.47 -8.22
C ILE A 85 -17.24 9.83 -8.90
N ARG A 86 -17.99 10.86 -8.51
CA ARG A 86 -17.79 12.21 -9.05
C ARG A 86 -16.38 12.72 -8.77
N TYR A 87 -15.85 12.44 -7.58
CA TYR A 87 -14.48 12.82 -7.22
C TYR A 87 -13.45 12.09 -8.08
N ILE A 88 -13.67 10.81 -8.43
CA ILE A 88 -12.81 10.08 -9.37
C ILE A 88 -12.80 10.74 -10.75
N ASP A 89 -13.96 11.13 -11.26
CA ASP A 89 -14.04 11.77 -12.58
C ASP A 89 -13.29 13.12 -12.57
N LEU A 90 -13.40 13.88 -11.47
CA LEU A 90 -12.59 15.09 -11.25
C LEU A 90 -11.10 14.76 -11.19
N LEU A 91 -10.68 13.79 -10.36
CA LEU A 91 -9.28 13.37 -10.24
C LEU A 91 -8.70 13.00 -11.61
N LYS A 92 -9.43 12.22 -12.42
CA LYS A 92 -9.00 11.83 -13.77
C LYS A 92 -8.74 13.02 -14.69
N ASN A 93 -9.55 14.07 -14.59
CA ASN A 93 -9.36 15.30 -15.36
C ASN A 93 -8.14 16.09 -14.88
N GLU A 94 -7.95 16.16 -13.55
CA GLU A 94 -6.84 16.87 -12.90
C GLU A 94 -5.49 16.12 -12.99
N LEU A 95 -5.47 14.83 -13.39
CA LEU A 95 -4.23 14.04 -13.53
C LEU A 95 -3.16 14.67 -14.41
N LYS A 96 -3.54 15.59 -15.32
CA LYS A 96 -2.58 16.34 -16.14
C LYS A 96 -1.65 17.22 -15.30
N GLY A 97 -2.12 17.69 -14.15
CA GLY A 97 -1.31 18.47 -13.20
C GLY A 97 -0.45 17.61 -12.28
N PHE A 98 -0.75 16.31 -12.14
CA PHE A 98 -0.03 15.44 -11.23
C PHE A 98 1.39 15.14 -11.73
N PRO A 99 2.35 14.89 -10.83
CA PRO A 99 3.65 14.36 -11.18
C PRO A 99 3.48 13.12 -12.04
N LYS A 100 4.16 13.09 -13.19
CA LYS A 100 4.01 12.05 -14.22
C LYS A 100 4.07 10.63 -13.64
N LEU A 101 5.00 10.41 -12.71
CA LEU A 101 5.18 9.13 -12.04
C LEU A 101 3.94 8.69 -11.26
N LEU A 102 3.33 9.63 -10.52
CA LEU A 102 2.13 9.36 -9.73
C LEU A 102 0.93 9.12 -10.65
N SER A 103 0.76 9.93 -11.70
CA SER A 103 -0.35 9.77 -12.64
C SER A 103 -0.28 8.45 -13.42
N GLU A 104 0.91 8.04 -13.86
CA GLU A 104 1.15 6.74 -14.48
C GLU A 104 0.82 5.58 -13.53
N TYR A 105 1.26 5.68 -12.27
CA TYR A 105 0.95 4.67 -11.26
C TYR A 105 -0.57 4.55 -11.04
N LEU A 106 -1.27 5.67 -10.85
CA LEU A 106 -2.71 5.66 -10.58
C LEU A 106 -3.51 5.14 -11.79
N ASN A 107 -3.14 5.53 -13.02
CA ASN A 107 -3.74 5.02 -14.26
C ASN A 107 -3.57 3.52 -14.43
N LYS A 108 -2.41 3.00 -14.09
CA LYS A 108 -2.11 1.57 -14.27
C LYS A 108 -2.70 0.70 -13.15
N ASN A 109 -2.58 1.13 -11.90
CA ASN A 109 -2.82 0.26 -10.74
C ASN A 109 -4.10 0.58 -9.98
N PHE A 110 -4.51 1.85 -9.93
CA PHE A 110 -5.64 2.28 -9.12
C PHE A 110 -6.94 2.38 -9.93
N PHE A 111 -6.98 3.21 -10.98
CA PHE A 111 -8.21 3.50 -11.73
C PHE A 111 -8.88 2.30 -12.42
N PRO A 112 -8.19 1.23 -12.83
CA PRO A 112 -8.86 0.04 -13.34
C PRO A 112 -9.71 -0.66 -12.27
N GLU A 113 -9.36 -0.50 -11.00
CA GLU A 113 -9.87 -1.30 -9.89
C GLU A 113 -10.43 -0.47 -8.73
N TYR A 114 -10.55 0.85 -8.89
CA TYR A 114 -10.88 1.78 -7.80
C TYR A 114 -12.15 1.39 -7.04
N ARG A 115 -13.14 0.78 -7.71
CA ARG A 115 -14.42 0.39 -7.09
C ARG A 115 -14.21 -0.57 -5.93
N LYS A 116 -13.19 -1.44 -6.02
CA LYS A 116 -12.84 -2.38 -4.95
C LYS A 116 -12.39 -1.67 -3.67
N PHE A 117 -11.91 -0.43 -3.76
CA PHE A 117 -11.52 0.39 -2.63
C PHE A 117 -12.64 1.29 -2.09
N LEU A 118 -13.81 1.33 -2.73
CA LEU A 118 -14.91 2.21 -2.36
C LEU A 118 -16.17 1.49 -1.90
N LYS A 119 -16.16 0.15 -1.81
CA LYS A 119 -17.35 -0.64 -1.45
C LYS A 119 -17.91 -0.27 -0.08
N PHE A 120 -17.06 0.12 0.87
CA PHE A 120 -17.49 0.59 2.18
C PHE A 120 -18.40 1.84 2.13
N LEU A 121 -18.39 2.59 1.04
CA LEU A 121 -19.25 3.76 0.81
C LEU A 121 -20.60 3.40 0.16
N GLU A 122 -20.76 2.17 -0.33
CA GLU A 122 -22.02 1.71 -0.91
C GLU A 122 -23.04 1.41 0.19
N ASN A 123 -24.30 1.79 -0.05
CA ASN A 123 -25.40 1.64 0.91
C ASN A 123 -25.49 0.25 1.59
N PRO A 124 -25.38 -0.90 0.89
CA PRO A 124 -25.45 -2.21 1.56
C PRO A 124 -24.34 -2.46 2.58
N PHE A 125 -23.19 -1.79 2.45
CA PHE A 125 -21.97 -2.00 3.24
C PHE A 125 -21.63 -0.84 4.18
N LYS A 126 -22.32 0.30 4.06
CA LYS A 126 -22.09 1.48 4.90
C LYS A 126 -22.25 1.13 6.38
N GLY A 127 -21.19 1.37 7.16
CA GLY A 127 -21.13 1.03 8.59
C GLY A 127 -20.91 -0.46 8.90
N LYS A 128 -20.81 -1.33 7.88
CA LYS A 128 -20.54 -2.77 8.02
C LYS A 128 -19.14 -3.15 7.56
N LEU A 129 -18.65 -2.50 6.52
CA LEU A 129 -17.26 -2.63 6.05
C LEU A 129 -16.45 -1.42 6.51
N GLU A 130 -15.26 -1.68 7.03
CA GLU A 130 -14.27 -0.63 7.25
C GLU A 130 -13.48 -0.39 5.95
N GLY A 131 -13.15 0.87 5.65
CA GLY A 131 -12.29 1.20 4.51
C GLY A 131 -10.84 0.70 4.69
N THR A 132 -10.45 0.37 5.93
CA THR A 132 -9.13 -0.14 6.27
C THR A 132 -9.25 -1.39 7.15
N ASN A 133 -8.38 -2.37 6.94
CA ASN A 133 -8.24 -3.53 7.81
C ASN A 133 -7.17 -3.30 8.91
N ASN A 134 -6.65 -2.07 9.06
CA ASN A 134 -5.53 -1.74 9.96
C ASN A 134 -5.79 -2.15 11.42
N LYS A 135 -7.06 -2.25 11.87
CA LYS A 135 -7.39 -2.80 13.19
C LYS A 135 -7.07 -4.29 13.31
N LEU A 136 -7.43 -5.08 12.30
CA LEU A 136 -7.10 -6.50 12.23
C LEU A 136 -5.59 -6.70 12.10
N GLU A 137 -4.91 -5.89 11.29
CA GLU A 137 -3.46 -5.97 11.15
C GLU A 137 -2.71 -5.54 12.40
N ASN A 138 -3.14 -4.48 13.08
CA ASN A 138 -2.58 -4.10 14.38
C ASN A 138 -2.90 -5.13 15.45
N TYR A 139 -4.10 -5.71 15.44
CA TYR A 139 -4.44 -6.79 16.36
C TYR A 139 -3.50 -7.97 16.14
N LEU A 140 -3.45 -8.55 14.94
CA LEU A 140 -2.55 -9.67 14.62
C LEU A 140 -1.08 -9.30 14.83
N GLY A 141 -0.70 -8.08 14.49
CA GLY A 141 0.62 -7.50 14.64
C GLY A 141 1.03 -7.29 16.10
N ASN A 142 0.10 -7.15 17.04
CA ASN A 142 0.40 -6.99 18.47
C ASN A 142 0.16 -8.27 19.27
N THR A 143 -0.85 -9.07 18.90
CA THR A 143 -1.25 -10.27 19.65
C THR A 143 -0.46 -11.52 19.27
N LEU A 144 0.01 -11.64 18.03
CA LEU A 144 0.88 -12.76 17.68
C LEU A 144 2.27 -12.55 18.27
N ASP A 145 2.77 -13.56 18.99
CA ASP A 145 4.12 -13.52 19.53
C ASP A 145 5.18 -13.54 18.41
N LYS A 146 6.40 -13.09 18.74
CA LYS A 146 7.49 -12.93 17.78
C LYS A 146 7.95 -14.26 17.15
N HIS A 147 7.74 -15.39 17.83
CA HIS A 147 8.10 -16.71 17.32
C HIS A 147 7.07 -17.16 16.28
N THR A 148 5.78 -17.06 16.60
CA THR A 148 4.69 -17.37 15.67
C THR A 148 4.75 -16.51 14.40
N LYS A 149 5.05 -15.22 14.52
CA LYS A 149 5.28 -14.34 13.35
C LYS A 149 6.44 -14.79 12.46
N ARG A 150 7.50 -15.35 13.04
CA ARG A 150 8.65 -15.86 12.27
C ARG A 150 8.30 -17.13 11.51
N ILE A 151 7.51 -18.01 12.10
CA ILE A 151 7.00 -19.22 11.46
C ILE A 151 6.18 -18.88 10.21
N TYR A 152 5.25 -17.94 10.33
CA TYR A 152 4.39 -17.55 9.20
C TYR A 152 5.07 -16.65 8.15
N ARG A 153 6.33 -16.27 8.35
CA ARG A 153 7.05 -15.36 7.45
C ARG A 153 7.43 -16.03 6.13
N THR A 154 7.65 -17.35 6.14
CA THR A 154 8.00 -18.13 4.95
C THR A 154 6.90 -19.14 4.64
N PRO A 155 6.65 -19.44 3.34
CA PRO A 155 5.72 -20.49 2.96
C PRO A 155 6.04 -21.82 3.63
N GLU A 156 7.33 -22.20 3.68
CA GLU A 156 7.80 -23.46 4.27
C GLU A 156 7.51 -23.51 5.78
N GLY A 157 7.73 -22.40 6.49
CA GLY A 157 7.45 -22.30 7.92
C GLY A 157 5.96 -22.40 8.22
N MET A 158 5.12 -21.75 7.41
CA MET A 158 3.67 -21.86 7.50
C MET A 158 3.20 -23.29 7.24
N PHE A 159 3.70 -23.96 6.21
CA PHE A 159 3.36 -25.35 5.91
C PHE A 159 3.81 -26.31 7.01
N ALA A 160 5.03 -26.16 7.53
CA ALA A 160 5.54 -26.97 8.62
C ALA A 160 4.66 -26.83 9.88
N TYR A 161 4.23 -25.61 10.18
CA TYR A 161 3.33 -25.36 11.32
C TYR A 161 1.94 -25.99 11.14
N ILE A 162 1.34 -25.85 9.95
CA ILE A 162 0.05 -26.48 9.63
C ILE A 162 0.16 -28.00 9.77
N MET A 163 1.23 -28.60 9.23
CA MET A 163 1.45 -30.05 9.32
C MET A 163 1.67 -30.51 10.76
N SER A 164 2.44 -29.78 11.56
CA SER A 164 2.63 -30.07 12.98
C SER A 164 1.31 -30.06 13.76
N ARG A 165 0.45 -29.06 13.53
CA ARG A 165 -0.88 -29.02 14.18
C ARG A 165 -1.81 -30.12 13.69
N LYS A 166 -1.79 -30.44 12.39
CA LYS A 166 -2.55 -31.57 11.84
C LYS A 166 -2.13 -32.88 12.52
N ASN A 167 -0.83 -33.12 12.64
CA ASN A 167 -0.31 -34.34 13.26
C ASN A 167 -0.69 -34.42 14.74
N GLY A 168 -0.48 -33.35 15.51
CA GLY A 168 -0.88 -33.32 16.92
C GLY A 168 -2.39 -33.50 17.13
N TRP A 169 -3.22 -33.00 16.21
CA TRP A 169 -4.66 -33.23 16.28
C TRP A 169 -5.07 -34.67 15.97
N ILE A 170 -4.36 -35.34 15.06
CA ILE A 170 -4.54 -36.77 14.76
C ILE A 170 -4.07 -37.62 15.95
N GLU A 171 -2.92 -37.30 16.54
CA GLU A 171 -2.37 -37.99 17.72
C GLU A 171 -3.31 -37.91 18.92
N ASN A 172 -3.84 -36.72 19.22
CA ASN A 172 -4.79 -36.54 20.32
C ASN A 172 -6.09 -37.34 20.10
N ARG A 173 -6.63 -37.34 18.87
CA ARG A 173 -7.80 -38.19 18.55
C ARG A 173 -7.52 -39.67 18.71
N ASN A 174 -6.33 -40.13 18.34
CA ASN A 174 -5.96 -41.53 18.50
C ASN A 174 -5.86 -41.90 19.98
N GLN A 175 -5.32 -41.02 20.83
CA GLN A 175 -5.32 -41.21 22.29
C GLN A 175 -6.73 -41.26 22.88
N ASP A 176 -7.64 -40.40 22.43
CA ASP A 176 -9.06 -40.40 22.84
C ASP A 176 -9.81 -41.67 22.41
N LEU A 177 -9.34 -42.39 21.38
CA LEU A 177 -9.92 -43.62 20.87
C LEU A 177 -9.30 -44.89 21.49
N THR A 178 -8.14 -44.75 22.13
CA THR A 178 -7.40 -45.86 22.78
C THR A 178 -7.49 -45.86 24.31
N ASN A 179 -8.11 -44.83 24.89
CA ASN A 179 -8.52 -44.76 26.30
C ASN A 179 -10.03 -45.00 26.42
#